data_AF-A0A8H6H9A2-F1
#
_entry.id   AF-A0A8H6H9A2-F1
#
_cell.length_a   1.000
_cell.length_b   1.000
_cell.length_c   1.000
_cell.angle_alpha   90.00
_cell.angle_beta   90.00
_cell.angle_gamma   90.00
#
_symmetry.space_group_name_H-M   'P 1'
#
loop_
_entity.id
_entity.type
_entity.pdbx_description
1 polymer ?
#
loop_
_entity_poly.entity_id
_entity_poly.type
_entity_poly.pdbx_seq_one_letter_code
_entity_poly.pdbx_strand_id
1 'polypeptide(L)'
;MSSDIPEFGLPGNSSDDGLGDVYSSLALYAKTCRTCRTEKVWGRYVNCEGCRDKAKAKKDMAKIRKAMRQQQLEQPIPSIANAPMASSSATGSSPVSVKAEKREPVPLKDLTGEEREVAVRMMKAYVGKLMRKQAREPYPQAAPDPKDGTEYQTAGELYSALRVQVLSGKKGFDWKGFHVIVASDDVDHKQRLEAVARDLHKTAKLPFEYVVHNFSRCRQSAVPLYAAPACTVICPVTSNDQYGFKLMLFQHRPENGRKLDRKVFVEVPSATGHPNPVKKQRNREETMRNGLYLCTCKGYGKPAPKKPKQVAVPPPSLKKTGSLMNWARAVRKVKEEADMVVQDSEDEEVAEQVRVECGGRVKIVVREDADSHPSGIVGQRITVEIEH
;
A
#
# COMPACT_ATOMS: atom_id res chain seq x y z
N MET A 1 -28.17 72.92 18.20
CA MET A 1 -27.12 72.11 18.85
C MET A 1 -26.51 71.24 17.78
N SER A 2 -25.51 71.80 17.10
CA SER A 2 -24.75 71.15 16.05
C SER A 2 -23.49 70.58 16.69
N SER A 3 -23.27 69.28 16.54
CA SER A 3 -22.11 68.59 17.08
C SER A 3 -21.13 68.35 15.93
N ASP A 4 -20.07 69.15 15.91
CA ASP A 4 -18.90 68.97 15.07
C ASP A 4 -18.17 67.68 15.46
N ILE A 5 -17.85 66.85 14.46
CA ILE A 5 -17.03 65.65 14.60
C ILE A 5 -15.65 65.98 13.99
N PRO A 6 -14.53 65.79 14.71
CA PRO A 6 -13.22 66.12 14.19
C PRO A 6 -12.73 65.05 13.21
N GLU A 7 -12.27 65.53 12.06
CA GLU A 7 -11.67 64.77 10.97
C GLU A 7 -10.22 64.38 11.37
N PHE A 8 -10.00 63.10 11.69
CA PHE A 8 -8.66 62.57 11.93
C PHE A 8 -8.02 62.16 10.60
N GLY A 9 -7.03 62.95 10.17
CA GLY A 9 -6.19 62.64 9.03
C GLY A 9 -5.37 61.37 9.24
N LEU A 10 -5.45 60.45 8.27
CA LEU A 10 -4.58 59.28 8.18
C LEU A 10 -3.31 59.64 7.40
N PRO A 11 -2.12 59.19 7.86
CA PRO A 11 -0.88 59.41 7.14
C PRO A 11 -0.84 58.54 5.87
N GLY A 12 -0.53 59.18 4.75
CA GLY A 12 -0.19 58.50 3.52
C GLY A 12 1.10 57.71 3.69
N ASN A 13 0.99 56.39 3.57
CA ASN A 13 2.16 55.53 3.44
C ASN A 13 2.31 55.07 1.99
N SER A 14 3.50 55.42 1.52
CA SER A 14 4.25 55.02 0.34
C SER A 14 3.93 53.66 -0.25
N SER A 15 3.84 53.69 -1.57
CA SER A 15 4.38 52.73 -2.53
C SER A 15 5.40 51.75 -1.93
N ASP A 16 5.05 50.47 -1.93
CA ASP A 16 6.03 49.38 -1.87
C ASP A 16 5.60 48.29 -2.87
N ASP A 17 6.60 47.80 -3.58
CA ASP A 17 6.53 47.08 -4.83
C ASP A 17 6.28 45.57 -4.62
N GLY A 18 5.49 44.99 -5.52
CA GLY A 18 5.82 43.69 -6.12
C GLY A 18 5.86 42.44 -5.24
N LEU A 19 4.71 41.99 -4.73
CA LEU A 19 4.48 40.57 -4.38
C LEU A 19 3.06 40.11 -4.80
N GLY A 20 2.73 40.32 -6.07
CA GLY A 20 1.59 39.66 -6.71
C GLY A 20 1.97 38.25 -7.19
N ASP A 21 1.07 37.29 -7.01
CA ASP A 21 1.04 35.98 -7.69
C ASP A 21 1.75 34.75 -7.09
N VAL A 22 1.67 34.54 -5.76
CA VAL A 22 1.88 33.17 -5.20
C VAL A 22 0.72 32.67 -4.32
N TYR A 23 -0.26 33.51 -3.95
CA TYR A 23 -1.38 33.08 -3.09
C TYR A 23 -2.69 32.69 -3.82
N SER A 24 -2.74 32.74 -5.16
CA SER A 24 -3.95 32.43 -5.94
C SER A 24 -4.20 30.93 -6.23
N SER A 25 -3.32 30.01 -5.78
CA SER A 25 -3.50 28.55 -5.97
C SER A 25 -4.08 27.79 -4.77
N LEU A 26 -4.50 28.49 -3.71
CA LEU A 26 -5.33 27.93 -2.63
C LEU A 26 -6.81 28.25 -2.84
N ALA A 27 -7.29 28.17 -4.08
CA ALA A 27 -8.71 27.95 -4.35
C ALA A 27 -9.09 26.55 -3.80
N LEU A 28 -9.19 26.47 -2.48
CA LEU A 28 -9.67 25.33 -1.72
C LEU A 28 -11.06 25.02 -2.25
N TYR A 29 -11.16 24.01 -3.10
CA TYR A 29 -12.41 23.49 -3.63
C TYR A 29 -13.46 23.43 -2.52
N ALA A 30 -14.45 24.33 -2.59
CA ALA A 30 -15.57 24.35 -1.67
C ALA A 30 -16.34 23.03 -1.86
N LYS A 31 -16.21 22.12 -0.91
CA LYS A 31 -16.92 20.82 -0.92
C LYS A 31 -18.22 20.98 -0.18
N THR A 32 -19.30 20.39 -0.66
CA THR A 32 -20.57 20.33 0.09
C THR A 32 -20.39 19.48 1.34
N CYS A 33 -20.95 19.91 2.48
CA CYS A 33 -20.95 19.14 3.72
C CYS A 33 -21.49 17.72 3.50
N ARG A 34 -20.77 16.70 3.95
CA ARG A 34 -21.21 15.30 3.74
C ARG A 34 -22.51 14.96 4.46
N THR A 35 -22.81 15.63 5.56
CA THR A 35 -23.99 15.36 6.40
C THR A 35 -25.24 16.08 5.91
N CYS A 36 -25.20 17.41 5.78
CA CYS A 36 -26.37 18.19 5.36
C CYS A 36 -26.45 18.46 3.86
N ARG A 37 -25.33 18.31 3.11
CA ARG A 37 -25.20 18.60 1.68
C ARG A 37 -25.51 20.04 1.25
N THR A 38 -25.89 20.93 2.16
CA THR A 38 -26.33 22.30 1.87
C THR A 38 -25.20 23.32 1.96
N GLU A 39 -24.37 23.24 3.00
CA GLU A 39 -23.32 24.24 3.24
C GLU A 39 -22.02 23.88 2.52
N LYS A 40 -21.39 24.91 1.93
CA LYS A 40 -20.02 24.84 1.41
C LYS A 40 -19.05 24.80 2.59
N VAL A 41 -18.30 23.71 2.69
CA VAL A 41 -17.25 23.52 3.67
C VAL A 41 -15.94 23.99 3.04
N TRP A 42 -15.34 24.99 3.68
CA TRP A 42 -14.06 25.53 3.28
C TRP A 42 -12.93 24.75 4.00
N GLY A 43 -11.92 24.32 3.25
CA GLY A 43 -10.68 23.77 3.83
C GLY A 43 -10.66 22.26 4.10
N ARG A 44 -10.03 21.85 5.22
CA ARG A 44 -9.68 20.45 5.58
C ARG A 44 -10.84 19.61 6.12
N TYR A 45 -11.98 20.20 6.43
CA TYR A 45 -13.07 19.51 7.12
C TYR A 45 -14.06 18.88 6.14
N VAL A 46 -14.59 17.70 6.50
CA VAL A 46 -15.54 16.93 5.67
C VAL A 46 -16.99 17.40 5.90
N ASN A 47 -17.26 17.96 7.08
CA ASN A 47 -18.59 18.41 7.50
C ASN A 47 -18.52 19.90 7.86
N CYS A 48 -19.61 20.62 7.62
CA CYS A 48 -19.74 22.01 8.06
C CYS A 48 -19.73 22.11 9.59
N GLU A 49 -19.46 23.32 10.07
CA GLU A 49 -19.37 23.63 11.49
C GLU A 49 -20.65 23.22 12.25
N GLY A 50 -21.83 23.61 11.76
CA GLY A 50 -23.10 23.23 12.39
C GLY A 50 -23.33 21.72 12.47
N CYS A 51 -22.86 20.93 11.50
CA CYS A 51 -22.94 19.47 11.57
C CYS A 51 -21.91 18.87 12.52
N ARG A 52 -20.73 19.50 12.67
CA ARG A 52 -19.71 19.08 13.64
C ARG A 52 -20.17 19.36 15.07
N ASP A 53 -20.80 20.50 15.32
CA ASP A 53 -21.32 20.86 16.64
C ASP A 53 -22.49 19.97 17.06
N LYS A 54 -23.41 19.66 16.14
CA LYS A 54 -24.46 18.66 16.38
C LYS A 54 -23.88 17.28 16.73
N ALA A 55 -22.80 16.87 16.04
CA ALA A 55 -22.13 15.61 16.34
C ALA A 55 -21.42 15.62 17.71
N LYS A 56 -20.79 16.75 18.06
CA LYS A 56 -20.17 16.99 19.37
C LYS A 56 -21.22 16.96 20.49
N ALA A 57 -22.31 17.71 20.35
CA ALA A 57 -23.44 17.71 21.29
C ALA A 57 -24.04 16.31 21.48
N LYS A 58 -24.18 15.52 20.40
CA LYS A 58 -24.65 14.13 20.49
C LYS A 58 -23.68 13.24 21.28
N LYS A 59 -22.36 13.43 21.09
CA LYS A 59 -21.31 12.73 21.84
C LYS A 59 -21.33 13.13 23.32
N ASP A 60 -21.52 14.41 23.62
CA ASP A 60 -21.58 14.94 24.97
C ASP A 60 -22.84 14.42 25.70
N MET A 61 -24.00 14.42 25.05
CA MET A 61 -25.22 13.81 25.60
C MET A 61 -25.07 12.30 25.85
N ALA A 62 -24.36 11.58 24.97
CA ALA A 62 -24.05 10.17 25.20
C ALA A 62 -23.11 9.97 26.41
N LYS A 63 -22.15 10.88 26.61
CA LYS A 63 -21.25 10.89 27.77
C LYS A 63 -22.02 11.18 29.06
N ILE A 64 -22.93 12.16 29.05
CA ILE A 64 -23.80 12.49 30.19
C ILE A 64 -24.70 11.30 30.56
N ARG A 65 -25.37 10.67 29.58
CA ARG A 65 -26.19 9.46 29.82
C ARG A 65 -25.37 8.28 30.36
N LYS A 66 -24.09 8.18 29.98
CA LYS A 66 -23.20 7.16 30.52
C LYS A 66 -22.84 7.48 31.98
N ALA A 67 -22.50 8.73 32.28
CA ALA A 67 -22.21 9.18 33.64
C ALA A 67 -23.43 9.05 34.57
N MET A 68 -24.64 9.40 34.10
CA MET A 68 -25.87 9.26 34.88
C MET A 68 -26.17 7.79 35.21
N ARG A 69 -25.98 6.87 34.26
CA ARG A 69 -26.11 5.43 34.52
C ARG A 69 -25.09 4.91 35.52
N GLN A 70 -23.87 5.46 35.48
CA GLN A 70 -22.84 5.11 36.44
C GLN A 70 -23.19 5.62 37.85
N GLN A 71 -23.68 6.86 37.98
CA GLN A 71 -24.17 7.38 39.26
C GLN A 71 -25.35 6.57 39.81
N GLN A 72 -26.27 6.10 38.97
CA GLN A 72 -27.37 5.23 39.41
C GLN A 72 -26.88 3.87 39.94
N LEU A 73 -25.77 3.35 39.41
CA LEU A 73 -25.15 2.11 39.92
C LEU A 73 -24.35 2.35 41.21
N GLU A 74 -23.80 3.55 41.38
CA GLU A 74 -23.05 3.94 42.57
C GLU A 74 -23.94 4.38 43.73
N GLN A 75 -25.20 4.75 43.47
CA GLN A 75 -26.13 5.03 44.55
C GLN A 75 -26.39 3.74 45.34
N PRO A 76 -25.98 3.69 46.62
CA PRO A 76 -26.26 2.55 47.47
C PRO A 76 -27.77 2.41 47.53
N ILE A 77 -28.27 1.24 47.14
CA ILE A 77 -29.69 0.90 47.31
C ILE A 77 -30.01 1.21 48.78
N PRO A 78 -30.92 2.16 49.07
CA PRO A 78 -31.24 2.49 50.45
C PRO A 78 -31.70 1.19 51.09
N SER A 79 -30.88 0.68 52.00
CA SER A 79 -31.19 -0.51 52.76
C SER A 79 -32.52 -0.24 53.44
N ILE A 80 -33.56 -0.94 53.00
CA ILE A 80 -34.89 -0.89 53.60
C ILE A 80 -34.77 -1.63 54.93
N ALA A 81 -34.09 -0.98 55.89
CA ALA A 81 -33.75 -1.53 57.20
C ALA A 81 -34.73 -1.07 58.29
N ASN A 82 -35.89 -0.53 57.91
CA ASN A 82 -36.96 -0.19 58.84
C ASN A 82 -38.29 -0.81 58.38
N ALA A 83 -38.29 -2.11 58.12
CA ALA A 83 -39.48 -2.91 58.37
C ALA A 83 -39.36 -3.42 59.81
N PRO A 84 -40.30 -3.08 60.72
CA PRO A 84 -40.24 -3.57 62.10
C PRO A 84 -40.30 -5.10 62.12
N MET A 85 -39.37 -5.65 62.89
CA MET A 85 -39.18 -7.07 63.14
C MET A 85 -40.48 -7.78 63.54
N ALA A 86 -40.75 -8.92 62.91
CA ALA A 86 -41.10 -10.11 63.65
C ALA A 86 -39.84 -10.97 63.74
N SER A 87 -39.42 -11.22 64.98
CA SER A 87 -38.18 -11.84 65.43
C SER A 87 -37.75 -13.11 64.70
N SER A 88 -36.48 -13.18 64.29
CA SER A 88 -35.52 -14.16 64.85
C SER A 88 -34.07 -13.93 64.37
N SER A 89 -33.18 -13.77 65.35
CA SER A 89 -31.84 -14.35 65.45
C SER A 89 -30.74 -13.98 64.43
N ALA A 90 -29.98 -12.97 64.85
CA ALA A 90 -28.54 -12.74 64.71
C ALA A 90 -27.68 -13.77 63.95
N THR A 91 -26.85 -13.26 63.03
CA THR A 91 -25.37 -13.30 63.15
C THR A 91 -24.74 -12.37 62.11
N GLY A 92 -23.83 -11.50 62.57
CA GLY A 92 -23.22 -10.43 61.79
C GLY A 92 -22.23 -10.91 60.74
N SER A 93 -22.16 -10.20 59.62
CA SER A 93 -21.05 -10.29 58.68
C SER A 93 -20.81 -8.93 58.03
N SER A 94 -19.56 -8.48 58.10
CA SER A 94 -19.03 -7.24 57.54
C SER A 94 -19.18 -7.20 56.01
N PRO A 95 -19.28 -6.00 55.39
CA PRO A 95 -19.46 -5.88 53.94
C PRO A 95 -18.16 -6.22 53.21
N VAL A 96 -18.06 -7.47 52.77
CA VAL A 96 -17.03 -7.95 51.83
C VAL A 96 -17.32 -7.35 50.46
N SER A 97 -16.32 -6.72 49.83
CA SER A 97 -16.41 -6.29 48.44
C SER A 97 -16.67 -7.52 47.56
N VAL A 98 -17.92 -7.68 47.12
CA VAL A 98 -18.33 -8.83 46.32
C VAL A 98 -17.68 -8.68 44.95
N LYS A 99 -16.55 -9.35 44.77
CA LYS A 99 -15.91 -9.67 43.49
C LYS A 99 -17.04 -10.15 42.58
N ALA A 100 -17.39 -9.38 41.55
CA ALA A 100 -18.54 -9.65 40.68
C ALA A 100 -18.50 -11.11 40.24
N GLU A 101 -19.30 -11.93 40.93
CA GLU A 101 -19.26 -13.36 40.76
C GLU A 101 -19.76 -13.61 39.35
N LYS A 102 -18.94 -14.30 38.56
CA LYS A 102 -19.17 -14.54 37.15
C LYS A 102 -20.40 -15.43 37.04
N ARG A 103 -21.59 -14.80 37.00
CA ARG A 103 -22.86 -15.51 36.86
C ARG A 103 -22.76 -16.43 35.67
N GLU A 104 -23.03 -17.70 35.90
CA GLU A 104 -23.02 -18.69 34.85
C GLU A 104 -24.05 -18.31 33.79
N PRO A 105 -23.72 -18.42 32.50
CA PRO A 105 -24.62 -18.03 31.43
C PRO A 105 -25.88 -18.91 31.48
N VAL A 106 -27.02 -18.30 31.78
CA VAL A 106 -28.32 -18.97 31.79
C VAL A 106 -28.64 -19.47 30.37
N PRO A 107 -28.96 -20.76 30.20
CA PRO A 107 -29.29 -21.30 28.89
C PRO A 107 -30.59 -20.70 28.35
N LEU A 108 -30.67 -20.50 27.04
CA LEU A 108 -31.79 -19.81 26.37
C LEU A 108 -33.17 -20.46 26.63
N LYS A 109 -33.20 -21.75 26.96
CA LYS A 109 -34.43 -22.49 27.25
C LYS A 109 -35.11 -22.03 28.54
N ASP A 110 -34.32 -21.52 29.48
CA ASP A 110 -34.77 -21.17 30.84
C ASP A 110 -35.12 -19.68 30.94
N LEU A 111 -34.81 -18.89 29.90
CA LEU A 111 -35.27 -17.51 29.79
C LEU A 111 -36.75 -17.48 29.36
N THR A 112 -37.59 -16.79 30.13
CA THR A 112 -39.02 -16.63 29.81
C THR A 112 -39.37 -15.17 29.50
N GLY A 113 -40.34 -14.95 28.62
CA GLY A 113 -40.84 -13.61 28.31
C GLY A 113 -39.86 -12.71 27.52
N GLU A 114 -39.81 -11.43 27.88
CA GLU A 114 -39.05 -10.40 27.16
C GLU A 114 -37.54 -10.66 27.10
N GLU A 115 -36.96 -11.25 28.15
CA GLU A 115 -35.53 -11.55 28.21
C GLU A 115 -35.11 -12.55 27.13
N ARG A 116 -35.98 -13.53 26.85
CA ARG A 116 -35.77 -14.51 25.78
C ARG A 116 -35.80 -13.83 24.41
N GLU A 117 -36.71 -12.90 24.18
CA GLU A 117 -36.80 -12.17 22.91
C GLU A 117 -35.56 -11.31 22.66
N VAL A 118 -35.05 -10.63 23.68
CA VAL A 118 -33.81 -9.84 23.61
C VAL A 118 -32.63 -10.76 23.32
N ALA A 119 -32.50 -11.88 24.03
CA ALA A 119 -31.43 -12.85 23.81
C ALA A 119 -31.47 -13.43 22.38
N VAL A 120 -32.65 -13.78 21.87
CA VAL A 120 -32.82 -14.26 20.48
C VAL A 120 -32.46 -13.17 19.48
N ARG A 121 -32.85 -11.91 19.71
CA ARG A 121 -32.50 -10.79 18.83
C ARG A 121 -31.00 -10.57 18.79
N MET A 122 -30.32 -10.65 19.94
CA MET A 122 -28.86 -10.55 20.02
C MET A 122 -28.17 -11.72 19.31
N MET A 123 -28.68 -12.95 19.49
CA MET A 123 -28.17 -14.12 18.78
C MET A 123 -28.36 -14.02 17.27
N LYS A 124 -29.55 -13.61 16.80
CA LYS A 124 -29.79 -13.38 15.36
C LYS A 124 -28.86 -12.32 14.79
N ALA A 125 -28.63 -11.22 15.51
CA ALA A 125 -27.69 -10.19 15.09
C ALA A 125 -26.24 -10.70 15.04
N TYR A 126 -25.85 -11.56 16.00
CA TYR A 126 -24.53 -12.18 16.04
C TYR A 126 -24.33 -13.19 14.91
N VAL A 127 -25.31 -14.09 14.70
CA VAL A 127 -25.32 -15.04 13.57
C VAL A 127 -25.30 -14.28 12.24
N GLY A 128 -26.07 -13.20 12.10
CA GLY A 128 -26.02 -12.35 10.91
C GLY A 128 -24.64 -11.73 10.67
N LYS A 129 -23.91 -11.35 11.73
CA LYS A 129 -22.51 -10.89 11.62
C LYS A 129 -21.55 -12.02 11.23
N LEU A 130 -21.71 -13.21 11.82
CA LEU A 130 -20.92 -14.40 11.49
C LEU A 130 -21.14 -14.83 10.04
N MET A 131 -22.39 -14.93 9.59
CA MET A 131 -22.73 -15.26 8.21
C MET A 131 -22.21 -14.21 7.24
N ARG A 132 -22.28 -12.91 7.56
CA ARG A 132 -21.65 -11.87 6.73
C ARG A 132 -20.13 -11.93 6.73
N LYS A 133 -19.51 -12.49 7.77
CA LYS A 133 -18.06 -12.70 7.84
C LYS A 133 -17.65 -13.91 7.02
N GLN A 134 -18.44 -14.99 7.08
CA GLN A 134 -18.18 -16.25 6.41
C GLN A 134 -18.55 -16.22 4.92
N ALA A 135 -19.67 -15.58 4.55
CA ALA A 135 -20.09 -15.37 3.16
C ALA A 135 -19.26 -14.31 2.42
N ARG A 136 -18.25 -13.72 3.07
CA ARG A 136 -17.38 -12.66 2.50
C ARG A 136 -15.95 -13.10 2.26
N GLU A 137 -15.64 -14.37 2.41
CA GLU A 137 -14.42 -14.91 1.79
C GLU A 137 -14.85 -15.71 0.57
N PRO A 138 -15.18 -15.05 -0.55
CA PRO A 138 -15.12 -15.71 -1.84
C PRO A 138 -13.70 -16.26 -1.93
N TYR A 139 -13.62 -17.59 -1.97
CA TYR A 139 -12.35 -18.27 -2.02
C TYR A 139 -11.68 -17.82 -3.33
N PRO A 140 -10.48 -17.22 -3.26
CA PRO A 140 -9.74 -16.91 -4.47
C PRO A 140 -9.60 -18.20 -5.28
N GLN A 141 -10.01 -18.16 -6.54
CA GLN A 141 -9.81 -19.31 -7.42
C GLN A 141 -8.37 -19.24 -7.92
N ALA A 142 -7.63 -20.33 -7.74
CA ALA A 142 -6.34 -20.45 -8.39
C ALA A 142 -6.58 -20.40 -9.90
N ALA A 143 -5.82 -19.58 -10.61
CA ALA A 143 -5.95 -19.49 -12.05
C ALA A 143 -5.59 -20.84 -12.71
N PRO A 144 -6.13 -21.12 -13.91
CA PRO A 144 -5.77 -22.32 -14.65
C PRO A 144 -4.26 -22.47 -14.87
N ASP A 145 -3.56 -21.35 -15.09
CA ASP A 145 -2.10 -21.30 -15.19
C ASP A 145 -1.50 -20.65 -13.93
N PRO A 146 -0.61 -21.34 -13.19
CA PRO A 146 0.04 -20.77 -12.00
C PRO A 146 0.84 -19.50 -12.30
N LYS A 147 1.26 -19.27 -13.55
CA LYS A 147 1.99 -18.06 -13.95
C LYS A 147 1.14 -16.80 -13.93
N ASP A 148 -0.17 -16.95 -14.02
CA ASP A 148 -1.08 -15.83 -14.09
C ASP A 148 -1.48 -15.27 -12.72
N GLY A 149 -1.21 -16.01 -11.65
CA GLY A 149 -1.51 -15.63 -10.28
C GLY A 149 -2.91 -16.05 -9.84
N THR A 150 -3.52 -15.26 -8.98
CA THR A 150 -4.82 -15.57 -8.37
C THR A 150 -5.97 -14.86 -9.07
N GLU A 151 -7.03 -15.59 -9.41
CA GLU A 151 -8.26 -15.02 -9.96
C GLU A 151 -9.20 -14.55 -8.86
N TYR A 152 -9.72 -13.33 -9.02
CA TYR A 152 -10.69 -12.72 -8.13
C TYR A 152 -12.03 -12.52 -8.84
N GLN A 153 -13.12 -12.87 -8.17
CA GLN A 153 -14.47 -12.76 -8.74
C GLN A 153 -14.91 -11.30 -8.88
N THR A 154 -14.44 -10.43 -7.98
CA THR A 154 -14.72 -9.00 -8.04
C THR A 154 -13.45 -8.16 -7.93
N ALA A 155 -13.44 -7.00 -8.59
CA ALA A 155 -12.38 -6.00 -8.41
C ALA A 155 -12.17 -5.61 -6.94
N GLY A 156 -13.26 -5.54 -6.16
CA GLY A 156 -13.21 -5.24 -4.73
C GLY A 156 -12.41 -6.27 -3.92
N GLU A 157 -12.54 -7.55 -4.25
CA GLU A 157 -11.75 -8.63 -3.64
C GLU A 157 -10.28 -8.53 -4.03
N LEU A 158 -10.00 -8.30 -5.32
CA LEU A 158 -8.64 -8.12 -5.83
C LEU A 158 -7.92 -7.00 -5.05
N TYR A 159 -8.56 -5.84 -4.92
CA TYR A 159 -7.98 -4.71 -4.19
C TYR A 159 -7.88 -4.97 -2.67
N SER A 160 -8.81 -5.72 -2.09
CA SER A 160 -8.79 -6.04 -0.67
C SER A 160 -7.69 -7.04 -0.33
N ALA A 161 -7.52 -8.08 -1.15
CA ALA A 161 -6.46 -9.07 -1.00
C ALA A 161 -5.09 -8.41 -1.15
N LEU A 162 -4.93 -7.56 -2.17
CA LEU A 162 -3.73 -6.78 -2.34
C LEU A 162 -3.45 -5.87 -1.14
N ARG A 163 -4.46 -5.17 -0.62
CA ARG A 163 -4.32 -4.33 0.56
C ARG A 163 -3.88 -5.13 1.80
N VAL A 164 -4.43 -6.32 2.02
CA VAL A 164 -4.02 -7.20 3.13
C VAL A 164 -2.55 -7.58 2.98
N GLN A 165 -2.11 -7.90 1.76
CA GLN A 165 -0.72 -8.24 1.49
C GLN A 165 0.22 -7.06 1.75
N VAL A 166 -0.13 -5.86 1.27
CA VAL A 166 0.64 -4.63 1.50
C VAL A 166 0.73 -4.29 2.98
N LEU A 167 -0.39 -4.41 3.71
CA LEU A 167 -0.45 -4.13 5.14
C LEU A 167 0.25 -5.19 5.99
N SER A 168 0.44 -6.40 5.48
CA SER A 168 1.18 -7.45 6.19
C SER A 168 2.64 -7.08 6.46
N GLY A 169 3.18 -6.09 5.74
CA GLY A 169 4.52 -5.54 5.97
C GLY A 169 5.65 -6.53 5.70
N LYS A 170 5.36 -7.67 5.05
CA LYS A 170 6.41 -8.59 4.59
C LYS A 170 7.31 -7.85 3.60
N LYS A 171 8.62 -7.79 3.89
CA LYS A 171 9.60 -7.21 2.97
C LYS A 171 9.80 -8.15 1.80
N GLY A 172 9.87 -7.60 0.58
CA GLY A 172 10.13 -8.38 -0.64
C GLY A 172 9.03 -9.39 -0.94
N PHE A 173 7.80 -8.92 -1.15
CA PHE A 173 6.72 -9.82 -1.57
C PHE A 173 6.41 -9.59 -3.04
N ASP A 174 6.37 -10.68 -3.79
CA ASP A 174 5.80 -10.68 -5.13
C ASP A 174 4.31 -11.01 -5.00
N TRP A 175 3.47 -10.20 -5.62
CA TRP A 175 2.03 -10.44 -5.64
C TRP A 175 1.50 -10.32 -7.05
N LYS A 176 0.67 -11.29 -7.44
CA LYS A 176 0.05 -11.33 -8.76
C LYS A 176 -1.39 -11.78 -8.66
N GLY A 177 -2.28 -10.96 -9.18
CA GLY A 177 -3.70 -11.26 -9.23
C GLY A 177 -4.38 -10.64 -10.44
N PHE A 178 -5.49 -11.21 -10.84
CA PHE A 178 -6.30 -10.65 -11.92
C PHE A 178 -7.80 -10.77 -11.65
N HIS A 179 -8.55 -9.94 -12.37
CA HIS A 179 -10.00 -9.94 -12.39
C HIS A 179 -10.46 -9.69 -13.82
N VAL A 180 -11.48 -10.44 -14.26
CA VAL A 180 -12.07 -10.32 -15.59
C VAL A 180 -13.31 -9.42 -15.50
N ILE A 181 -13.35 -8.39 -16.34
CA ILE A 181 -14.50 -7.51 -16.51
C ILE A 181 -15.09 -7.68 -17.90
N VAL A 182 -16.37 -7.40 -18.06
CA VAL A 182 -16.99 -7.41 -19.39
C VAL A 182 -16.41 -6.27 -20.23
N ALA A 183 -16.02 -6.56 -21.47
CA ALA A 183 -15.58 -5.52 -22.39
C ALA A 183 -16.76 -4.59 -22.73
N SER A 184 -16.46 -3.31 -22.89
CA SER A 184 -17.42 -2.30 -23.35
C SER A 184 -16.68 -1.41 -24.33
N ASP A 185 -17.27 -1.23 -25.50
CA ASP A 185 -16.65 -0.54 -26.63
C ASP A 185 -16.50 0.97 -26.38
N ASP A 186 -17.25 1.50 -25.41
CA ASP A 186 -17.23 2.91 -25.03
C ASP A 186 -15.98 3.33 -24.24
N VAL A 187 -15.24 2.36 -23.68
CA VAL A 187 -14.13 2.63 -22.76
C VAL A 187 -12.83 2.04 -23.29
N ASP A 188 -11.96 2.92 -23.78
CA ASP A 188 -10.62 2.58 -24.25
C ASP A 188 -9.79 1.86 -23.18
N HIS A 189 -8.87 0.98 -23.61
CA HIS A 189 -7.90 0.32 -22.73
C HIS A 189 -7.13 1.30 -21.84
N LYS A 190 -6.78 2.48 -22.38
CA LYS A 190 -6.09 3.53 -21.62
C LYS A 190 -6.94 4.06 -20.46
N GLN A 191 -8.22 4.35 -20.72
CA GLN A 191 -9.13 4.85 -19.69
C GLN A 191 -9.35 3.81 -18.59
N ARG A 192 -9.40 2.52 -18.97
CA ARG A 192 -9.50 1.40 -18.02
C ARG A 192 -8.25 1.28 -17.16
N LEU A 193 -7.07 1.34 -17.79
CA LEU A 193 -5.78 1.34 -17.09
C LEU A 193 -5.72 2.47 -16.05
N GLU A 194 -6.11 3.69 -16.44
CA GLU A 194 -6.18 4.85 -15.55
C GLU A 194 -7.23 4.70 -14.44
N ALA A 195 -8.37 4.07 -14.72
CA ALA A 195 -9.38 3.76 -13.71
C ALA A 195 -8.84 2.77 -12.67
N VAL A 196 -8.21 1.67 -13.11
CA VAL A 196 -7.60 0.67 -12.23
C VAL A 196 -6.48 1.30 -11.40
N ALA A 197 -5.62 2.12 -12.01
CA ALA A 197 -4.57 2.83 -11.29
C ALA A 197 -5.13 3.75 -10.18
N ARG A 198 -6.20 4.51 -10.49
CA ARG A 198 -6.91 5.35 -9.49
C ARG A 198 -7.52 4.52 -8.37
N ASP A 199 -8.11 3.37 -8.69
CA ASP A 199 -8.71 2.48 -7.70
C ASP A 199 -7.66 1.81 -6.81
N LEU A 200 -6.51 1.43 -7.34
CA LEU A 200 -5.39 0.93 -6.55
C LEU A 200 -4.88 1.99 -5.55
N HIS A 201 -4.75 3.24 -5.99
CA HIS A 201 -4.41 4.36 -5.09
C HIS A 201 -5.47 4.56 -4.00
N LYS A 202 -6.76 4.55 -4.35
CA LYS A 202 -7.84 4.88 -3.43
C LYS A 202 -8.19 3.74 -2.47
N THR A 203 -8.27 2.52 -2.98
CA THR A 203 -8.80 1.34 -2.29
C THR A 203 -7.69 0.54 -1.63
N ALA A 204 -6.61 0.22 -2.36
CA ALA A 204 -5.48 -0.51 -1.82
C ALA A 204 -4.51 0.38 -1.02
N LYS A 205 -4.61 1.72 -1.17
CA LYS A 205 -3.73 2.71 -0.55
C LYS A 205 -2.26 2.49 -0.90
N LEU A 206 -2.02 1.97 -2.10
CA LEU A 206 -0.67 1.80 -2.63
C LEU A 206 -0.18 3.16 -3.14
N PRO A 207 0.91 3.71 -2.60
CA PRO A 207 1.52 4.91 -3.15
C PRO A 207 2.43 4.48 -4.31
N PHE A 208 2.07 4.83 -5.55
CA PHE A 208 2.95 4.66 -6.70
C PHE A 208 2.88 5.87 -7.64
N GLU A 209 3.90 6.01 -8.47
CA GLU A 209 3.98 7.07 -9.48
C GLU A 209 4.07 6.46 -10.87
N TYR A 210 3.32 7.04 -11.81
CA TYR A 210 3.37 6.59 -13.19
C TYR A 210 4.71 6.96 -13.79
N VAL A 211 5.50 5.94 -14.12
CA VAL A 211 6.70 6.16 -14.91
C VAL A 211 6.27 6.09 -16.35
N VAL A 212 6.12 7.26 -16.95
CA VAL A 212 6.20 7.36 -18.41
C VAL A 212 7.57 6.82 -18.75
N HIS A 213 7.63 5.56 -19.19
CA HIS A 213 8.81 5.03 -19.83
C HIS A 213 8.96 5.81 -21.13
N ASN A 214 9.52 7.00 -21.02
CA ASN A 214 10.19 7.68 -22.10
C ASN A 214 11.37 6.78 -22.44
N PHE A 215 11.12 5.70 -23.18
CA PHE A 215 12.08 5.11 -24.12
C PHE A 215 12.35 6.12 -25.26
N SER A 216 12.45 7.41 -24.92
CA SER A 216 13.26 8.37 -25.62
C SER A 216 14.64 7.75 -25.62
N ARG A 217 14.91 7.07 -26.73
CA ARG A 217 16.21 6.58 -27.18
C ARG A 217 17.28 7.22 -26.32
N CYS A 218 17.95 6.43 -25.48
CA CYS A 218 19.34 6.72 -25.21
C CYS A 218 19.97 6.66 -26.60
N ARG A 219 19.94 7.80 -27.33
CA ARG A 219 20.84 8.06 -28.43
C ARG A 219 22.16 7.88 -27.72
N GLN A 220 22.80 6.75 -27.98
CA GLN A 220 24.24 6.69 -28.00
C GLN A 220 24.63 7.82 -28.96
N SER A 221 24.71 9.05 -28.45
CA SER A 221 25.52 10.06 -29.09
C SER A 221 26.87 9.40 -29.11
N ALA A 222 27.31 9.03 -30.31
CA ALA A 222 28.68 8.65 -30.55
C ALA A 222 29.52 9.82 -30.01
N VAL A 223 29.98 9.70 -28.77
CA VAL A 223 30.93 10.63 -28.20
C VAL A 223 32.23 10.30 -28.93
N PRO A 224 32.86 11.25 -29.63
CA PRO A 224 34.14 11.02 -30.27
C PRO A 224 35.14 10.54 -29.22
N LEU A 225 35.84 9.49 -29.58
CA LEU A 225 36.71 8.68 -28.73
C LEU A 225 38.02 9.44 -28.43
N TYR A 226 37.98 10.53 -27.67
CA TYR A 226 39.21 11.20 -27.19
C TYR A 226 39.07 11.68 -25.74
N ALA A 227 39.70 10.89 -24.86
CA ALA A 227 40.31 11.26 -23.57
C ALA A 227 39.48 12.07 -22.55
N ALA A 228 38.74 11.37 -21.68
CA ALA A 228 38.41 11.81 -20.32
C ALA A 228 38.08 10.59 -19.41
N PRO A 229 38.33 10.68 -18.09
CA PRO A 229 38.46 9.51 -17.21
C PRO A 229 37.12 8.85 -16.85
N ALA A 230 37.21 7.55 -16.60
CA ALA A 230 36.12 6.59 -16.44
C ALA A 230 34.96 7.03 -15.52
N CYS A 231 33.83 7.40 -16.11
CA CYS A 231 32.52 7.26 -15.46
C CYS A 231 32.04 5.81 -15.61
N THR A 232 32.33 4.97 -14.62
CA THR A 232 31.67 3.67 -14.45
C THR A 232 30.22 3.87 -14.02
N VAL A 233 29.34 4.13 -14.99
CA VAL A 233 27.91 3.90 -14.81
C VAL A 233 27.68 2.40 -14.97
N ILE A 234 27.62 1.70 -13.84
CA ILE A 234 27.28 0.29 -13.79
C ILE A 234 25.81 0.16 -14.19
N CYS A 235 25.56 -0.24 -15.43
CA CYS A 235 24.26 -0.77 -15.83
C CYS A 235 24.11 -2.16 -15.18
N PRO A 236 23.04 -2.44 -14.40
CA PRO A 236 22.80 -3.78 -13.93
C PRO A 236 22.40 -4.65 -15.14
N VAL A 237 23.37 -5.39 -15.67
CA VAL A 237 23.12 -6.52 -16.57
C VAL A 237 22.53 -7.61 -15.70
N THR A 238 21.23 -7.87 -15.86
CA THR A 238 20.60 -9.10 -15.38
C THR A 238 21.18 -10.25 -16.18
N SER A 239 22.32 -10.77 -15.72
CA SER A 239 22.88 -12.04 -16.19
C SER A 239 22.06 -13.16 -15.56
N ASN A 240 21.17 -13.74 -16.35
CA ASN A 240 20.53 -15.01 -16.04
C ASN A 240 20.72 -15.93 -17.23
N ASP A 241 21.99 -16.22 -17.55
CA ASP A 241 22.39 -17.24 -18.52
C ASP A 241 23.48 -18.09 -17.88
N GLN A 242 23.06 -19.00 -17.00
CA GLN A 242 23.91 -20.10 -16.55
C GLN A 242 23.09 -21.37 -16.30
N TYR A 243 22.23 -21.76 -17.25
CA TYR A 243 21.82 -23.15 -17.40
C TYR A 243 21.70 -23.49 -18.88
N GLY A 244 22.75 -24.10 -19.42
CA GLY A 244 22.73 -24.76 -20.71
C GLY A 244 21.84 -26.00 -20.64
N PHE A 245 20.55 -25.84 -20.85
CA PHE A 245 19.66 -26.95 -21.21
C PHE A 245 19.62 -27.07 -22.73
N LYS A 246 20.41 -28.04 -23.22
CA LYS A 246 20.35 -28.57 -24.58
C LYS A 246 18.98 -29.23 -24.77
N LEU A 247 18.00 -28.47 -25.26
CA LEU A 247 16.72 -29.01 -25.73
C LEU A 247 16.98 -29.86 -26.99
N MET A 248 17.06 -31.18 -26.80
CA MET A 248 16.88 -32.12 -27.91
C MET A 248 15.39 -32.11 -28.27
N LEU A 249 15.09 -31.51 -29.43
CA LEU A 249 13.80 -31.65 -30.10
C LEU A 249 13.61 -33.11 -30.50
N PHE A 250 12.84 -33.87 -29.72
CA PHE A 250 12.19 -35.08 -30.22
C PHE A 250 10.96 -34.65 -31.03
N GLN A 251 11.08 -34.72 -32.35
CA GLN A 251 9.93 -34.68 -33.24
C GLN A 251 9.15 -35.99 -33.09
N HIS A 252 8.02 -35.93 -32.40
CA HIS A 252 7.01 -36.98 -32.51
C HIS A 252 6.30 -36.83 -33.87
N ARG A 253 6.44 -37.88 -34.68
CA ARG A 253 5.76 -38.10 -35.95
C ARG A 253 4.33 -38.60 -35.66
N PRO A 254 3.26 -37.92 -36.09
CA PRO A 254 1.96 -38.55 -36.20
C PRO A 254 1.88 -39.25 -37.57
N GLU A 255 1.74 -40.58 -37.54
CA GLU A 255 1.36 -41.35 -38.72
C GLU A 255 -0.17 -41.32 -38.92
N ASN A 256 -0.55 -41.24 -40.19
CA ASN A 256 -1.85 -41.57 -40.79
C ASN A 256 -2.99 -40.58 -40.50
N GLY A 257 -3.68 -39.99 -41.48
CA GLY A 257 -3.70 -40.19 -42.92
C GLY A 257 -5.02 -39.64 -43.44
N ARG A 258 -4.99 -38.80 -44.49
CA ARG A 258 -6.09 -38.63 -45.45
C ARG A 258 -5.56 -37.87 -46.65
N LYS A 259 -5.63 -38.56 -47.79
CA LYS A 259 -5.33 -38.07 -49.13
C LYS A 259 -6.32 -36.96 -49.48
N LEU A 260 -5.82 -35.86 -50.02
CA LEU A 260 -6.49 -35.11 -51.08
C LEU A 260 -5.42 -34.40 -51.89
N ASP A 261 -5.33 -34.82 -53.15
CA ASP A 261 -4.49 -34.25 -54.19
C ASP A 261 -4.80 -32.76 -54.39
N ARG A 262 -3.79 -31.91 -54.27
CA ARG A 262 -3.67 -30.78 -55.20
C ARG A 262 -2.23 -30.33 -55.39
N LYS A 263 -1.84 -30.45 -56.66
CA LYS A 263 -0.61 -30.05 -57.31
C LYS A 263 -0.26 -28.56 -57.10
N VAL A 264 1.05 -28.33 -56.92
CA VAL A 264 1.87 -27.30 -57.60
C VAL A 264 1.87 -25.88 -56.99
N PHE A 265 2.96 -25.51 -56.31
CA PHE A 265 4.09 -24.75 -56.90
C PHE A 265 5.32 -24.82 -55.98
N VAL A 266 6.47 -25.10 -56.58
CA VAL A 266 7.80 -25.06 -55.96
C VAL A 266 8.36 -23.68 -56.21
N GLU A 267 8.62 -22.91 -55.16
CA GLU A 267 9.63 -21.85 -55.18
C GLU A 267 10.51 -22.00 -53.95
N VAL A 268 11.78 -22.28 -54.23
CA VAL A 268 12.88 -22.24 -53.27
C VAL A 268 13.41 -20.81 -53.26
N PRO A 269 13.62 -20.20 -52.08
CA PRO A 269 14.68 -19.22 -51.96
C PRO A 269 15.77 -19.70 -50.99
N SER A 270 16.97 -19.55 -51.53
CA SER A 270 18.29 -19.75 -50.95
C SER A 270 18.42 -19.30 -49.50
N ALA A 271 19.04 -20.18 -48.71
CA ALA A 271 19.71 -19.82 -47.47
C ALA A 271 20.87 -18.85 -47.76
N THR A 272 20.94 -17.76 -46.99
CA THR A 272 22.11 -17.17 -46.30
C THR A 272 21.75 -15.72 -45.96
N GLY A 273 20.99 -15.54 -44.89
CA GLY A 273 20.72 -14.23 -44.31
C GLY A 273 20.81 -14.37 -42.81
N HIS A 274 21.86 -13.82 -42.20
CA HIS A 274 21.88 -13.61 -40.77
C HIS A 274 20.61 -12.84 -40.38
N PRO A 275 19.79 -13.32 -39.42
CA PRO A 275 18.64 -12.57 -38.97
C PRO A 275 19.17 -11.31 -38.29
N ASN A 276 19.16 -10.21 -39.04
CA ASN A 276 19.29 -8.87 -38.50
C ASN A 276 18.27 -8.77 -37.37
N PRO A 277 18.65 -8.39 -36.13
CA PRO A 277 17.69 -8.26 -35.05
C PRO A 277 16.71 -7.17 -35.45
N VAL A 278 15.55 -7.58 -35.99
CA VAL A 278 14.43 -6.71 -36.27
C VAL A 278 14.07 -6.11 -34.92
N LYS A 279 14.51 -4.88 -34.69
CA LYS A 279 14.06 -4.06 -33.58
C LYS A 279 12.57 -3.90 -33.78
N LYS A 280 11.77 -4.83 -33.23
CA LYS A 280 10.31 -4.78 -33.22
C LYS A 280 9.95 -3.42 -32.66
N GLN A 281 9.56 -2.52 -33.55
CA GLN A 281 9.01 -1.23 -33.19
C GLN A 281 7.73 -1.58 -32.42
N ARG A 282 7.77 -1.46 -31.09
CA ARG A 282 6.60 -1.77 -30.26
C ARG A 282 5.44 -0.95 -30.80
N ASN A 283 4.36 -1.65 -31.14
CA ASN A 283 3.19 -1.01 -31.73
C ASN A 283 2.60 -0.08 -30.67
N ARG A 284 2.21 1.14 -31.05
CA ARG A 284 1.70 2.18 -30.13
C ARG A 284 0.50 1.69 -29.28
N GLU A 285 -0.24 0.70 -29.79
CA GLU A 285 -1.33 0.03 -29.08
C GLU A 285 -0.85 -0.81 -27.88
N GLU A 286 0.33 -1.43 -27.97
CA GLU A 286 0.88 -2.29 -26.90
C GLU A 286 1.25 -1.46 -25.66
N THR A 287 1.70 -0.22 -25.85
CA THR A 287 1.96 0.72 -24.76
C THR A 287 0.70 1.23 -24.06
N MET A 288 -0.48 1.12 -24.68
CA MET A 288 -1.75 1.51 -24.05
C MET A 288 -2.38 0.39 -23.23
N ARG A 289 -1.94 -0.85 -23.41
CA ARG A 289 -2.43 -2.04 -22.68
C ARG A 289 -1.63 -2.32 -21.41
N ASN A 290 -0.40 -1.82 -21.32
CA ASN A 290 0.52 -2.09 -20.21
C ASN A 290 0.97 -0.79 -19.54
N GLY A 291 0.63 -0.62 -18.26
CA GLY A 291 1.14 0.47 -17.41
C GLY A 291 2.19 -0.04 -16.44
N LEU A 292 3.35 0.62 -16.37
CA LEU A 292 4.36 0.37 -15.34
C LEU A 292 4.47 1.59 -14.43
N TYR A 293 4.44 1.36 -13.13
CA TYR A 293 4.47 2.37 -12.08
C TYR A 293 5.56 2.00 -11.06
N LEU A 294 6.18 2.99 -10.44
CA LEU A 294 7.13 2.77 -9.34
C LEU A 294 6.43 2.93 -7.99
N CYS A 295 6.59 1.97 -7.07
CA CYS A 295 6.09 2.13 -5.71
C CYS A 295 6.92 3.19 -4.98
N THR A 296 6.23 4.18 -4.43
CA THR A 296 6.80 5.22 -3.57
C THR A 296 6.61 4.88 -2.09
N CYS A 297 6.28 3.62 -1.80
CA CYS A 297 6.12 3.15 -0.44
C CYS A 297 7.47 3.22 0.29
N LYS A 298 7.44 3.84 1.48
CA LYS A 298 8.59 4.04 2.33
C LYS A 298 8.76 2.81 3.21
N GLY A 299 9.73 1.98 2.84
CA GLY A 299 10.18 0.88 3.69
C GLY A 299 11.12 1.40 4.78
N TYR A 300 11.20 0.66 5.88
CA TYR A 300 12.28 0.84 6.84
C TYR A 300 13.44 -0.07 6.43
N GLY A 301 14.44 0.53 5.80
CA GLY A 301 15.68 -0.14 5.45
C GLY A 301 16.66 -0.04 6.61
N LYS A 302 17.50 -1.07 6.79
CA LYS A 302 18.76 -0.81 7.51
C LYS A 302 19.54 0.12 6.58
N PRO A 303 20.02 1.29 7.05
CA PRO A 303 20.89 2.11 6.24
C PRO A 303 22.03 1.21 5.75
N ALA A 304 22.38 1.31 4.47
CA ALA A 304 23.53 0.57 3.94
C ALA A 304 24.69 0.80 4.92
N PRO A 305 25.37 -0.27 5.39
CA PRO A 305 26.44 -0.12 6.37
C PRO A 305 27.37 0.94 5.80
N LYS A 306 27.47 2.09 6.49
CA LYS A 306 28.38 3.16 6.07
C LYS A 306 29.72 2.47 5.98
N LYS A 307 30.23 2.23 4.77
CA LYS A 307 31.57 1.65 4.61
C LYS A 307 32.45 2.47 5.53
N PRO A 308 33.16 1.84 6.49
CA PRO A 308 33.97 2.58 7.43
C PRO A 308 34.83 3.52 6.59
N LYS A 309 34.68 4.82 6.83
CA LYS A 309 35.38 5.86 6.09
C LYS A 309 36.85 5.52 6.29
N GLN A 310 37.47 4.87 5.31
CA GLN A 310 38.84 4.39 5.45
C GLN A 310 39.68 5.64 5.69
N VAL A 311 40.11 5.82 6.94
CA VAL A 311 41.04 6.87 7.29
C VAL A 311 42.32 6.46 6.58
N ALA A 312 42.55 7.04 5.41
CA ALA A 312 43.73 6.79 4.61
C ALA A 312 44.93 7.32 5.41
N VAL A 313 45.58 6.44 6.16
CA VAL A 313 46.88 6.75 6.76
C VAL A 313 47.84 6.96 5.59
N PRO A 314 48.38 8.17 5.39
CA PRO A 314 49.26 8.44 4.26
C PRO A 314 50.49 7.53 4.33
N PRO A 315 50.95 6.96 3.20
CA PRO A 315 52.14 6.12 3.17
C PRO A 315 53.37 6.93 3.61
N PRO A 316 54.31 6.31 4.35
CA PRO A 316 55.48 7.00 4.85
C PRO A 316 56.42 7.34 3.68
N SER A 317 56.94 8.56 3.63
CA SER A 317 57.91 8.95 2.61
C SER A 317 59.21 8.13 2.76
N LEU A 318 59.62 7.47 1.67
CA LEU A 318 60.66 6.42 1.60
C LEU A 318 62.11 6.86 1.92
N LYS A 319 62.35 8.04 2.47
CA LYS A 319 63.71 8.63 2.55
C LYS A 319 64.57 8.16 3.72
N LYS A 320 64.06 7.33 4.64
CA LYS A 320 64.84 6.80 5.78
C LYS A 320 64.56 5.31 5.99
N THR A 321 65.59 4.48 5.93
CA THR A 321 65.56 3.01 6.02
C THR A 321 65.01 2.45 7.34
N GLY A 322 64.91 3.27 8.40
CA GLY A 322 64.24 2.91 9.66
C GLY A 322 62.71 3.13 9.70
N SER A 323 62.12 3.72 8.65
CA SER A 323 60.72 4.20 8.69
C SER A 323 59.65 3.11 8.51
N LEU A 324 59.99 1.97 7.91
CA LEU A 324 58.99 0.97 7.50
C LEU A 324 58.45 0.16 8.68
N MET A 325 59.33 -0.24 9.61
CA MET A 325 58.93 -0.96 10.82
C MET A 325 58.07 -0.10 11.76
N ASN A 326 58.35 1.20 11.87
CA ASN A 326 57.56 2.13 12.66
C ASN A 326 56.17 2.36 12.06
N TRP A 327 56.08 2.44 10.73
CA TRP A 327 54.79 2.51 10.05
C TRP A 327 53.96 1.23 10.22
N ALA A 328 54.57 0.05 10.08
CA ALA A 328 53.88 -1.22 10.29
C ALA A 328 53.32 -1.37 11.72
N ARG A 329 54.07 -0.90 12.75
CA ARG A 329 53.57 -0.87 14.13
C ARG A 329 52.45 0.15 14.33
N ALA A 330 52.54 1.33 13.72
CA ALA A 330 51.49 2.33 13.76
C ALA A 330 50.18 1.83 13.12
N VAL A 331 50.27 1.14 11.97
CA VAL A 331 49.09 0.54 11.31
C VAL A 331 48.45 -0.55 12.17
N ARG A 332 49.24 -1.40 12.84
CA ARG A 332 48.71 -2.40 13.77
C ARG A 332 48.01 -1.76 14.96
N LYS A 333 48.63 -0.74 15.57
CA LYS A 333 48.05 -0.02 16.70
C LYS A 333 46.72 0.66 16.36
N VAL A 334 46.65 1.32 15.20
CA VAL A 334 45.39 1.93 14.71
C VAL A 334 44.31 0.87 14.45
N LYS A 335 44.70 -0.31 13.97
CA LYS A 335 43.76 -1.42 13.77
C LYS A 335 43.25 -1.99 15.09
N GLU A 336 44.14 -2.21 16.06
CA GLU A 336 43.81 -2.76 17.38
C GLU A 336 42.93 -1.80 18.20
N GLU A 337 43.22 -0.49 18.13
CA GLU A 337 42.37 0.56 18.72
C GLU A 337 40.99 0.62 18.04
N ALA A 338 40.91 0.42 16.73
CA ALA A 338 39.64 0.36 16.01
C ALA A 338 38.80 -0.88 16.38
N ASP A 339 39.44 -2.04 16.58
CA ASP A 339 38.76 -3.28 16.97
C ASP A 339 38.30 -3.25 18.44
N MET A 340 39.04 -2.61 19.36
CA MET A 340 38.62 -2.45 20.76
C MET A 340 37.41 -1.53 20.95
N VAL A 341 37.23 -0.49 20.12
CA VAL A 341 36.08 0.43 20.22
C VAL A 341 34.75 -0.26 19.83
N VAL A 342 34.81 -1.40 19.13
CA VAL A 342 33.62 -2.14 18.68
C VAL A 342 33.02 -3.03 19.79
N GLN A 343 33.78 -3.37 20.84
CA GLN A 343 33.32 -4.33 21.86
C GLN A 343 32.51 -3.72 23.03
N ASP A 344 32.59 -2.40 23.27
CA ASP A 344 31.90 -1.74 24.41
C ASP A 344 30.60 -0.98 24.01
N SER A 345 30.07 -1.21 22.80
CA SER A 345 28.84 -0.53 22.33
C SER A 345 27.72 -1.49 21.91
N GLU A 346 27.66 -2.67 22.52
CA GLU A 346 26.53 -3.61 22.37
C GLU A 346 25.25 -3.15 23.10
N ASP A 347 25.27 -1.98 23.76
CA ASP A 347 24.09 -1.29 24.30
C ASP A 347 23.21 -0.79 23.15
N GLU A 348 22.35 -1.69 22.66
CA GLU A 348 21.03 -1.43 22.09
C GLU A 348 20.90 -0.11 21.30
N GLU A 349 21.82 0.15 20.35
CA GLU A 349 21.60 1.19 19.34
C GLU A 349 20.34 0.79 18.59
N VAL A 350 19.22 1.44 18.96
CA VAL A 350 17.97 1.44 18.23
C VAL A 350 18.30 2.03 16.86
N ALA A 351 18.82 1.18 15.97
CA ALA A 351 19.36 1.56 14.69
C ALA A 351 18.30 2.43 14.01
N GLU A 352 18.61 3.73 13.92
CA GLU A 352 17.68 4.73 13.45
C GLU A 352 17.22 4.28 12.07
N GLN A 353 15.99 3.75 11.99
CA GLN A 353 15.51 3.10 10.79
C GLN A 353 15.26 4.19 9.76
N VAL A 354 16.24 4.40 8.89
CA VAL A 354 16.13 5.35 7.79
C VAL A 354 15.02 4.87 6.86
N ARG A 355 14.10 5.78 6.54
CA ARG A 355 13.07 5.53 5.53
C ARG A 355 13.75 5.51 4.16
N VAL A 356 13.73 4.35 3.51
CA VAL A 356 14.23 4.16 2.16
C VAL A 356 13.04 3.87 1.25
N GLU A 357 13.04 4.44 0.06
CA GLU A 357 12.07 4.08 -0.98
C GLU A 357 12.29 2.62 -1.37
N CYS A 358 11.22 1.82 -1.42
CA CYS A 358 11.37 0.39 -1.70
C CYS A 358 11.93 0.09 -3.11
N GLY A 359 11.74 1.01 -4.07
CA GLY A 359 12.11 0.76 -5.47
C GLY A 359 11.24 -0.28 -6.18
N GLY A 360 10.14 -0.72 -5.55
CA GLY A 360 9.21 -1.69 -6.11
C GLY A 360 8.51 -1.20 -7.37
N ARG A 361 7.96 -2.13 -8.14
CA ARG A 361 7.29 -1.90 -9.42
C ARG A 361 5.87 -2.44 -9.37
N VAL A 362 4.92 -1.67 -9.87
CA VAL A 362 3.54 -2.08 -10.07
C VAL A 362 3.28 -2.10 -11.57
N LYS A 363 2.92 -3.26 -12.09
CA LYS A 363 2.64 -3.50 -13.50
C LYS A 363 1.17 -3.86 -13.65
N ILE A 364 0.45 -3.06 -14.42
CA ILE A 364 -0.97 -3.25 -14.72
C ILE A 364 -1.06 -3.60 -16.20
N VAL A 365 -1.68 -4.74 -16.49
CA VAL A 365 -1.82 -5.28 -17.85
C VAL A 365 -3.29 -5.49 -18.13
N VAL A 366 -3.79 -4.87 -19.18
CA VAL A 366 -5.16 -5.05 -19.68
C VAL A 366 -5.09 -5.89 -20.96
N ARG A 367 -5.66 -7.08 -20.93
CA ARG A 367 -5.77 -7.98 -22.08
C ARG A 367 -7.22 -8.20 -22.44
N GLU A 368 -7.49 -8.35 -23.72
CA GLU A 368 -8.77 -8.92 -24.18
C GLU A 368 -8.77 -10.41 -23.84
N ASP A 369 -9.91 -10.90 -23.39
CA ASP A 369 -10.11 -12.26 -22.92
C ASP A 369 -11.38 -12.82 -23.55
N ALA A 370 -11.23 -13.45 -24.71
CA ALA A 370 -12.36 -13.95 -25.49
C ALA A 370 -12.98 -15.21 -24.89
N ASP A 371 -12.20 -16.00 -24.16
CA ASP A 371 -12.55 -17.39 -23.84
C ASP A 371 -12.96 -17.60 -22.38
N SER A 372 -12.65 -16.67 -21.47
CA SER A 372 -12.90 -16.90 -20.03
C SER A 372 -14.34 -16.66 -19.61
N HIS A 373 -15.15 -15.93 -20.38
CA HIS A 373 -16.55 -15.71 -20.03
C HIS A 373 -17.43 -16.89 -20.47
N PRO A 374 -18.22 -17.51 -19.57
CA PRO A 374 -19.01 -18.71 -19.90
C PRO A 374 -20.08 -18.48 -20.98
N SER A 375 -20.51 -17.23 -21.17
CA SER A 375 -21.47 -16.85 -22.21
C SER A 375 -20.83 -16.52 -23.57
N GLY A 376 -19.51 -16.68 -23.75
CA GLY A 376 -18.81 -16.34 -24.99
C GLY A 376 -18.77 -14.83 -25.30
N ILE A 377 -18.99 -13.99 -24.29
CA ILE A 377 -18.88 -12.54 -24.39
C ILE A 377 -17.41 -12.19 -24.24
N VAL A 378 -16.89 -11.33 -25.12
CA VAL A 378 -15.51 -10.86 -25.02
C VAL A 378 -15.34 -10.13 -23.69
N GLY A 379 -14.52 -10.71 -22.83
CA GLY A 379 -14.08 -10.13 -21.57
C GLY A 379 -12.81 -9.30 -21.76
N GLN A 380 -12.44 -8.61 -20.70
CA GLN A 380 -11.14 -8.00 -20.54
C GLN A 380 -10.57 -8.41 -19.20
N ARG A 381 -9.37 -8.96 -19.24
CA ARG A 381 -8.61 -9.39 -18.08
C ARG A 381 -7.67 -8.27 -17.63
N ILE A 382 -7.85 -7.85 -16.39
CA ILE A 382 -6.96 -6.87 -15.74
C ILE A 382 -6.05 -7.65 -14.80
N THR A 383 -4.76 -7.72 -15.14
CA THR A 383 -3.73 -8.32 -14.31
C THR A 383 -2.94 -7.23 -13.60
N VAL A 384 -2.78 -7.37 -12.29
CA VAL A 384 -1.94 -6.51 -11.46
C VAL A 384 -0.82 -7.36 -10.88
N GLU A 385 0.41 -6.95 -11.17
CA GLU A 385 1.65 -7.61 -10.75
C GLU A 385 2.48 -6.59 -9.97
N ILE A 386 2.90 -6.96 -8.76
CA ILE A 386 3.71 -6.12 -7.88
C ILE A 386 4.98 -6.88 -7.51
N GLU A 387 6.10 -6.22 -7.72
CA GLU A 387 7.45 -6.68 -7.40
C GLU A 387 8.04 -5.68 -6.39
N HIS A 388 8.43 -6.11 -5.19
CA HIS A 388 8.87 -5.22 -4.08
C HIS A 388 10.26 -5.53 -3.55
#